data_AF-A0A662A7G0-F1
#
_entry.id   AF-A0A662A7G0-F1
#
_cell.length_a   1.000
_cell.length_b   1.000
_cell.length_c   1.000
_cell.angle_alpha   90.00
_cell.angle_beta   90.00
_cell.angle_gamma   90.00
#
_symmetry.space_group_name_H-M   'P 1'
#
loop_
_entity.id
_entity.type
_entity.pdbx_description
1 polymer ?
#
loop_
_entity_poly.entity_id
_entity_poly.type
_entity_poly.pdbx_seq_one_letter_code
_entity_poly.pdbx_strand_id
1 'polypeptide(L)'
;MKKYLVTLIAFVFLLSACENTVKEDSTSEEEVVIIEEIVPVSISNFETKAEDLVGKQIILSGTVDHICQHGGQKMFIIETGSEGRVKITPDENIAAFNSELEGQNIKVIGIVEEQRIDEEYLKEWEEEIMADADMGDDKGEGMHLGGNMEKGGEDAEKSEELEKVNNLRQQITESGKDHLSFFSVLCTEYEVVETDESESVQE
;
A
#
# COMPACT_ATOMS: atom_id res chain seq x y z
N MET A 1 -30.30 52.73 -0.86
CA MET A 1 -31.03 53.90 -0.31
C MET A 1 -32.18 53.40 0.56
N LYS A 2 -32.41 53.98 1.76
CA LYS A 2 -33.61 53.85 2.64
C LYS A 2 -33.99 52.40 3.06
N LYS A 3 -33.81 51.99 4.33
CA LYS A 3 -34.65 52.28 5.54
C LYS A 3 -36.09 51.73 5.37
N TYR A 4 -36.76 51.01 6.29
CA TYR A 4 -36.64 50.74 7.75
C TYR A 4 -37.07 49.25 8.04
N LEU A 5 -37.39 48.70 9.24
CA LEU A 5 -37.50 49.19 10.64
C LEU A 5 -37.28 48.04 11.68
N VAL A 6 -36.44 48.34 12.69
CA VAL A 6 -36.40 47.92 14.12
C VAL A 6 -37.58 47.13 14.74
N THR A 7 -37.26 46.08 15.50
CA THR A 7 -37.78 45.69 16.86
C THR A 7 -36.85 44.58 17.37
N LEU A 8 -35.87 44.72 18.29
CA LEU A 8 -35.80 45.28 19.65
C LEU A 8 -36.74 44.64 20.68
N ILE A 9 -36.31 43.49 21.22
CA ILE A 9 -36.56 43.11 22.61
C ILE A 9 -35.21 42.73 23.22
N ALA A 10 -34.77 43.52 24.19
CA ALA A 10 -33.67 43.15 25.08
C ALA A 10 -34.27 42.61 26.38
N PHE A 11 -33.79 41.46 26.84
CA PHE A 11 -34.05 41.00 28.21
C PHE A 11 -32.72 40.69 28.88
N VAL A 12 -32.22 41.67 29.63
CA VAL A 12 -31.08 41.48 30.52
C VAL A 12 -31.60 40.87 31.81
N PHE A 13 -31.19 39.64 32.11
CA PHE A 13 -31.22 39.12 33.48
C PHE A 13 -29.83 39.17 34.08
N LEU A 14 -29.76 39.67 35.31
CA LEU A 14 -28.54 39.92 36.05
C LEU A 14 -28.13 38.70 36.88
N LEU A 15 -26.83 38.41 36.85
CA LEU A 15 -25.99 37.99 37.99
C LEU A 15 -26.46 36.80 38.85
N SER A 16 -25.71 35.70 38.75
CA SER A 16 -25.27 34.95 39.93
C SER A 16 -23.78 34.66 39.78
N ALA A 17 -22.95 35.27 40.63
CA ALA A 17 -21.54 34.92 40.75
C ALA A 17 -21.40 33.74 41.71
N CYS A 18 -20.80 32.64 41.24
CA CYS A 18 -20.25 31.59 42.09
C CYS A 18 -18.74 31.59 41.92
N GLU A 19 -18.05 32.30 42.82
CA GLU A 19 -16.60 32.21 42.95
C GLU A 19 -16.26 31.07 43.91
N ASN A 20 -15.91 29.88 43.38
CA ASN A 20 -15.05 28.95 44.11
C ASN A 20 -14.35 27.91 43.19
N THR A 21 -13.03 28.08 43.09
CA THR A 21 -11.94 27.11 42.93
C THR A 21 -12.13 25.71 42.28
N VAL A 22 -11.17 25.42 41.38
CA VAL A 22 -10.41 24.16 41.19
C VAL A 22 -10.88 23.11 40.17
N LYS A 23 -9.86 22.69 39.39
CA LYS A 23 -9.67 21.54 38.50
C LYS A 23 -10.09 21.64 37.03
N GLU A 24 -9.06 21.38 36.22
CA GLU A 24 -9.13 20.84 34.87
C GLU A 24 -10.05 19.62 34.84
N ASP A 25 -10.84 19.50 33.78
CA ASP A 25 -10.92 18.22 33.09
C ASP A 25 -11.19 18.48 31.60
N SER A 26 -10.33 17.94 30.75
CA SER A 26 -10.52 18.00 29.30
C SER A 26 -11.56 16.96 28.94
N THR A 27 -12.70 17.37 28.38
CA THR A 27 -13.66 16.42 27.80
C THR A 27 -13.06 15.82 26.53
N SER A 28 -12.23 14.80 26.70
CA SER A 28 -11.84 13.91 25.61
C SER A 28 -13.11 13.22 25.14
N GLU A 29 -13.50 13.46 23.90
CA GLU A 29 -14.31 12.48 23.19
C GLU A 29 -13.43 11.23 23.09
N GLU A 30 -13.78 10.17 23.83
CA GLU A 30 -13.22 8.84 23.60
C GLU A 30 -13.73 8.36 22.24
N GLU A 31 -13.00 8.75 21.20
CA GLU A 31 -12.99 8.00 19.95
C GLU A 31 -12.59 6.56 20.33
N VAL A 32 -13.51 5.61 20.08
CA VAL A 32 -13.26 4.20 20.32
C VAL A 32 -12.22 3.76 19.30
N VAL A 33 -10.94 3.84 19.69
CA VAL A 33 -9.82 3.31 18.90
C VAL A 33 -10.05 1.81 18.78
N ILE A 34 -10.58 1.41 17.62
CA ILE A 34 -10.56 0.01 17.20
C ILE A 34 -9.09 -0.29 16.95
N ILE A 35 -8.46 -0.97 17.90
CA ILE A 35 -7.12 -1.48 17.72
C ILE A 35 -7.25 -2.62 16.71
N GLU A 36 -7.01 -2.33 15.43
CA GLU A 36 -6.92 -3.38 14.42
C GLU A 36 -5.76 -4.32 14.81
N GLU A 37 -6.05 -5.61 14.90
CA GLU A 37 -5.10 -6.61 15.36
C GLU A 37 -4.04 -6.84 14.28
N ILE A 38 -2.91 -6.13 14.37
CA ILE A 38 -1.79 -6.25 13.43
C ILE A 38 -1.28 -7.69 13.44
N VAL A 39 -1.51 -8.43 12.35
CA VAL A 39 -1.15 -9.85 12.28
C VAL A 39 0.33 -10.01 11.90
N PRO A 40 1.17 -10.69 12.71
CA PRO A 40 2.54 -10.99 12.33
C PRO A 40 2.59 -12.10 11.29
N VAL A 41 3.29 -11.82 10.19
CA VAL A 41 3.47 -12.73 9.05
C VAL A 41 4.97 -12.83 8.74
N SER A 42 5.46 -14.01 8.35
CA SER A 42 6.80 -14.13 7.76
C SER A 42 6.69 -14.08 6.25
N ILE A 43 7.71 -13.55 5.58
CA ILE A 43 7.77 -13.43 4.12
C ILE A 43 7.59 -14.81 3.45
N SER A 44 8.26 -15.83 3.99
CA SER A 44 8.10 -17.25 3.61
C SER A 44 6.66 -17.79 3.69
N ASN A 45 5.80 -17.24 4.54
CA ASN A 45 4.41 -17.67 4.69
C ASN A 45 3.40 -16.75 3.97
N PHE A 46 3.82 -15.57 3.51
CA PHE A 46 2.91 -14.55 2.97
C PHE A 46 2.06 -15.07 1.81
N GLU A 47 2.69 -15.68 0.80
CA GLU A 47 2.01 -16.20 -0.39
C GLU A 47 0.88 -17.20 -0.05
N THR A 48 1.09 -18.06 0.96
CA THR A 48 0.09 -19.05 1.38
C THR A 48 -1.03 -18.51 2.26
N LYS A 49 -0.92 -17.26 2.73
CA LYS A 49 -1.87 -16.62 3.65
C LYS A 49 -2.50 -15.34 3.11
N ALA A 50 -1.97 -14.77 2.03
CA ALA A 50 -2.35 -13.44 1.57
C ALA A 50 -3.85 -13.34 1.21
N GLU A 51 -4.43 -14.39 0.61
CA GLU A 51 -5.87 -14.48 0.30
C GLU A 51 -6.76 -14.33 1.56
N ASP A 52 -6.36 -14.94 2.69
CA ASP A 52 -7.05 -14.82 3.98
C ASP A 52 -6.78 -13.46 4.68
N LEU A 53 -5.82 -12.68 4.21
CA LEU A 53 -5.33 -11.45 4.84
C LEU A 53 -5.70 -10.18 4.07
N VAL A 54 -6.26 -10.27 2.87
CA VAL A 54 -6.69 -9.11 2.05
C VAL A 54 -7.53 -8.13 2.88
N GLY A 55 -7.15 -6.85 2.83
CA GLY A 55 -7.77 -5.76 3.57
C GLY A 55 -7.44 -5.69 5.07
N LYS A 56 -6.52 -6.53 5.58
CA LYS A 56 -6.06 -6.49 6.98
C LYS A 56 -4.67 -5.88 7.10
N GLN A 57 -4.45 -5.18 8.20
CA GLN A 57 -3.12 -4.71 8.57
C GLN A 57 -2.24 -5.87 9.09
N ILE A 58 -1.04 -5.99 8.55
CA ILE A 58 -0.05 -6.99 8.92
C ILE A 58 1.29 -6.35 9.26
N ILE A 59 2.15 -7.11 9.93
CA ILE A 59 3.56 -6.77 10.16
C ILE A 59 4.47 -7.84 9.56
N LEU A 60 5.41 -7.38 8.73
CA LEU A 60 6.46 -8.17 8.08
C LEU A 60 7.83 -7.68 8.56
N SER A 61 8.82 -8.58 8.60
CA SER A 61 10.23 -8.23 8.75
C SER A 61 11.06 -8.96 7.70
N GLY A 62 12.04 -8.30 7.12
CA GLY A 62 12.95 -8.90 6.13
C GLY A 62 13.99 -7.93 5.60
N THR A 63 14.83 -8.43 4.69
CA THR A 63 15.86 -7.64 4.01
C THR A 63 15.27 -7.01 2.75
N VAL A 64 15.58 -5.74 2.49
CA VAL A 64 15.24 -5.10 1.21
C VAL A 64 16.09 -5.68 0.08
N ASP A 65 15.45 -6.30 -0.89
CA ASP A 65 16.05 -6.92 -2.07
C ASP A 65 16.24 -5.91 -3.21
N HIS A 66 15.20 -5.11 -3.49
CA HIS A 66 15.24 -4.10 -4.54
C HIS A 66 14.24 -2.97 -4.31
N ILE A 67 14.60 -1.74 -4.70
CA ILE A 67 13.68 -0.60 -4.81
C ILE A 67 13.69 -0.08 -6.25
N CYS A 68 12.51 0.00 -6.87
CA CYS A 68 12.39 0.39 -8.27
C CYS A 68 12.90 1.82 -8.51
N GLN A 69 13.89 1.93 -9.40
CA GLN A 69 14.56 3.20 -9.74
C GLN A 69 13.61 4.25 -10.35
N HIS A 70 12.45 3.82 -10.85
CA HIS A 70 11.35 4.67 -11.30
C HIS A 70 10.56 5.23 -10.11
N GLY A 71 11.19 6.14 -9.36
CA GLY A 71 10.53 6.95 -8.32
C GLY A 71 10.29 6.27 -6.97
N GLY A 72 10.89 5.09 -6.70
CA GLY A 72 10.82 4.44 -5.39
C GLY A 72 9.43 3.97 -4.96
N GLN A 73 8.49 3.82 -5.92
CA GLN A 73 7.09 3.46 -5.66
C GLN A 73 6.87 1.96 -5.40
N LYS A 74 7.93 1.16 -5.46
CA LYS A 74 7.90 -0.27 -5.15
C LYS A 74 9.19 -0.66 -4.45
N MET A 75 9.04 -1.47 -3.41
CA MET A 75 10.12 -2.08 -2.65
C MET A 75 9.83 -3.57 -2.54
N PHE A 76 10.83 -4.41 -2.79
CA PHE A 76 10.75 -5.85 -2.61
C PHE A 76 11.50 -6.25 -1.36
N ILE A 77 10.86 -7.02 -0.48
CA ILE A 77 11.50 -7.59 0.72
C ILE A 77 11.56 -9.11 0.63
N ILE A 78 12.67 -9.67 1.13
CA ILE A 78 12.94 -11.11 1.17
C ILE A 78 13.30 -11.55 2.59
N GLU A 79 13.11 -12.84 2.86
CA GLU A 79 13.61 -13.50 4.07
C GLU A 79 14.82 -14.35 3.70
N THR A 80 15.99 -14.06 4.28
CA THR A 80 17.28 -14.65 3.90
C THR A 80 17.25 -16.19 4.01
N GLY A 81 17.55 -16.88 2.92
CA GLY A 81 17.51 -18.35 2.86
C GLY A 81 16.14 -18.94 2.55
N SER A 82 15.13 -18.11 2.29
CA SER A 82 13.85 -18.50 1.67
C SER A 82 13.80 -18.05 0.20
N GLU A 83 12.88 -18.62 -0.57
CA GLU A 83 12.53 -18.13 -1.93
C GLU A 83 11.41 -17.08 -1.90
N GLY A 84 10.92 -16.71 -0.71
CA GLY A 84 9.81 -15.76 -0.54
C GLY A 84 10.23 -14.32 -0.81
N ARG A 85 9.45 -13.63 -1.66
CA ARG A 85 9.64 -12.22 -2.02
C ARG A 85 8.28 -11.52 -1.99
N VAL A 86 8.15 -10.45 -1.19
CA VAL A 86 6.90 -9.67 -1.07
C VAL A 86 7.08 -8.29 -1.69
N LYS A 87 6.11 -7.88 -2.51
CA LYS A 87 6.00 -6.52 -3.04
C LYS A 87 5.36 -5.60 -2.01
N ILE A 88 6.05 -4.51 -1.71
CA ILE A 88 5.63 -3.42 -0.86
C ILE A 88 5.44 -2.17 -1.72
N THR A 89 4.28 -1.53 -1.60
CA THR A 89 3.94 -0.23 -2.22
C THR A 89 3.76 0.82 -1.13
N PRO A 90 4.10 2.10 -1.34
CA PRO A 90 3.83 3.13 -0.35
C PRO A 90 2.34 3.52 -0.34
N ASP A 91 1.82 3.93 0.81
CA ASP A 91 0.54 4.63 0.91
C ASP A 91 0.65 6.12 0.51
N GLU A 92 -0.43 6.88 0.64
CA GLU A 92 -0.45 8.32 0.32
C GLU A 92 0.41 9.19 1.25
N ASN A 93 0.87 8.65 2.40
CA ASN A 93 1.70 9.35 3.37
C ASN A 93 3.20 9.15 3.12
N ILE A 94 3.59 8.05 2.47
CA ILE A 94 4.97 7.73 2.11
C ILE A 94 5.24 8.17 0.66
N ALA A 95 5.97 9.27 0.46
CA ALA A 95 6.19 9.80 -0.89
C ALA A 95 6.96 8.86 -1.83
N ALA A 96 7.96 8.12 -1.32
CA ALA A 96 8.75 7.11 -2.02
C ALA A 96 9.65 6.36 -1.03
N PHE A 97 10.04 5.12 -1.35
CA PHE A 97 11.11 4.43 -0.63
C PHE A 97 12.51 4.93 -1.08
N ASN A 98 13.42 5.12 -0.13
CA ASN A 98 14.80 5.51 -0.42
C ASN A 98 15.62 4.28 -0.87
N SER A 99 16.26 4.33 -2.04
CA SER A 99 17.13 3.27 -2.55
C SER A 99 18.29 2.91 -1.63
N GLU A 100 18.72 3.80 -0.73
CA GLU A 100 19.73 3.49 0.29
C GLU A 100 19.28 2.41 1.29
N LEU A 101 17.99 2.05 1.32
CA LEU A 101 17.45 0.95 2.11
C LEU A 101 17.79 -0.44 1.53
N GLU A 102 18.23 -0.55 0.27
CA GLU A 102 18.62 -1.84 -0.33
C GLU A 102 19.72 -2.54 0.50
N GLY A 103 19.50 -3.82 0.82
CA GLY A 103 20.35 -4.61 1.72
C GLY A 103 20.14 -4.37 3.22
N GLN A 104 19.32 -3.41 3.63
CA GLN A 104 18.99 -3.20 5.05
C GLN A 104 17.87 -4.15 5.49
N ASN A 105 17.89 -4.54 6.77
CA ASN A 105 16.77 -5.22 7.40
C ASN A 105 15.74 -4.18 7.86
N ILE A 106 14.49 -4.38 7.48
CA ILE A 106 13.38 -3.49 7.84
C ILE A 106 12.22 -4.28 8.43
N LYS A 107 11.40 -3.58 9.22
CA LYS A 107 10.06 -3.98 9.62
C LYS A 107 9.07 -3.10 8.88
N VAL A 108 8.05 -3.71 8.28
CA VAL A 108 6.99 -3.04 7.52
C VAL A 108 5.66 -3.34 8.19
N ILE A 109 4.87 -2.30 8.43
CA ILE A 109 3.45 -2.38 8.77
C ILE A 109 2.66 -1.89 7.55
N GLY A 110 1.64 -2.64 7.15
CA GLY A 110 0.84 -2.27 6.00
C GLY A 110 -0.36 -3.19 5.77
N ILE A 111 -1.19 -2.83 4.80
CA ILE A 111 -2.45 -3.52 4.48
C ILE A 111 -2.22 -4.46 3.30
N VAL A 112 -2.69 -5.71 3.39
CA VAL A 112 -2.59 -6.65 2.27
C VAL A 112 -3.59 -6.28 1.16
N GLU A 113 -3.08 -6.09 -0.05
CA GLU A 113 -3.86 -5.83 -1.25
C GLU A 113 -3.86 -7.04 -2.19
N GLU A 114 -4.94 -7.20 -2.96
CA GLU A 114 -5.08 -8.21 -4.00
C GLU A 114 -5.35 -7.52 -5.34
N GLN A 115 -4.47 -7.76 -6.32
CA GLN A 115 -4.67 -7.42 -7.72
C GLN A 115 -5.19 -8.67 -8.46
N ARG A 116 -6.46 -8.63 -8.87
CA ARG A 116 -7.10 -9.71 -9.65
C ARG A 116 -6.98 -9.46 -11.14
N ILE A 117 -6.66 -10.52 -11.87
CA ILE A 117 -6.54 -10.55 -13.32
C ILE A 117 -7.53 -11.58 -13.84
N ASP A 118 -8.69 -11.11 -14.30
CA ASP A 118 -9.74 -11.91 -14.91
C ASP A 118 -9.90 -11.59 -16.41
N GLU A 119 -10.84 -12.25 -17.10
CA GLU A 119 -11.07 -12.02 -18.53
C GLU A 119 -11.67 -10.63 -18.83
N GLU A 120 -12.38 -9.99 -17.89
CA GLU A 120 -12.89 -8.63 -18.07
C GLU A 120 -11.73 -7.63 -18.07
N TYR A 121 -10.83 -7.77 -17.09
CA TYR A 121 -9.60 -7.00 -16.97
C TYR A 121 -8.66 -7.14 -18.18
N LEU A 122 -8.45 -8.37 -18.64
CA LEU A 122 -7.60 -8.65 -19.81
C LEU A 122 -8.22 -8.12 -21.11
N LYS A 123 -9.55 -8.09 -21.20
CA LYS A 123 -10.27 -7.48 -22.32
C LYS A 123 -10.17 -5.95 -22.31
N GLU A 124 -10.26 -5.30 -21.15
CA GLU A 124 -10.04 -3.85 -21.03
C GLU A 124 -8.61 -3.48 -21.45
N TRP A 125 -7.60 -4.20 -20.98
CA TRP A 125 -6.21 -4.00 -21.40
C TRP A 125 -6.01 -4.18 -22.91
N GLU A 126 -6.61 -5.22 -23.51
CA GLU A 126 -6.58 -5.44 -24.96
C GLU A 126 -7.22 -4.27 -25.74
N GLU A 127 -8.31 -3.69 -25.23
CA GLU A 127 -8.93 -2.51 -25.82
C GLU A 127 -8.05 -1.25 -25.71
N GLU A 128 -7.33 -1.05 -24.59
CA GLU A 128 -6.37 0.05 -24.44
C GLU A 128 -5.17 -0.07 -25.40
N ILE A 129 -4.57 -1.26 -25.54
CA ILE A 129 -3.48 -1.53 -26.51
C ILE A 129 -3.95 -1.27 -27.95
N MET A 130 -5.16 -1.71 -28.30
CA MET A 130 -5.74 -1.47 -29.61
C MET A 130 -5.98 0.02 -29.89
N ALA A 131 -6.32 0.82 -28.87
CA ALA A 131 -6.70 2.22 -29.01
C ALA A 131 -5.55 3.20 -29.25
N ASP A 132 -4.27 2.78 -29.14
CA ASP A 132 -3.12 3.70 -29.03
C ASP A 132 -3.33 4.71 -27.89
N ALA A 133 -4.00 4.28 -26.81
CA ALA A 133 -4.12 5.09 -25.61
C ALA A 133 -2.72 5.27 -25.01
N ASP A 134 -2.34 6.51 -24.73
CA ASP A 134 -1.03 6.85 -24.19
C ASP A 134 -0.80 6.15 -22.84
N MET A 135 -0.03 5.06 -22.86
CA MET A 135 0.38 4.28 -21.68
C MET A 135 1.51 5.01 -20.93
N GLY A 136 1.32 6.32 -20.71
CA GLY A 136 2.40 7.29 -20.53
C GLY A 136 3.36 7.01 -19.36
N ASP A 137 4.57 7.58 -19.51
CA ASP A 137 5.82 7.31 -18.80
C ASP A 137 5.75 7.27 -17.24
N ASP A 138 4.70 7.86 -16.66
CA ASP A 138 4.43 7.89 -15.21
C ASP A 138 3.89 6.54 -14.69
N LYS A 139 3.42 5.65 -15.58
CA LYS A 139 2.89 4.30 -15.27
C LYS A 139 4.00 3.24 -15.17
N GLY A 140 5.00 3.48 -14.33
CA GLY A 140 6.17 2.60 -14.17
C GLY A 140 5.82 1.12 -13.90
N GLU A 141 6.32 0.23 -14.76
CA GLU A 141 6.20 -1.23 -14.64
C GLU A 141 4.75 -1.75 -14.48
N GLY A 142 4.03 -1.81 -15.59
CA GLY A 142 2.88 -2.70 -15.77
C GLY A 142 1.73 -2.44 -14.80
N MET A 143 0.91 -1.44 -15.13
CA MET A 143 -0.40 -1.19 -14.50
C MET A 143 -1.23 -2.49 -14.33
N HIS A 144 -1.02 -3.46 -15.21
CA HIS A 144 -1.74 -4.73 -15.23
C HIS A 144 -1.19 -5.89 -14.41
N LEU A 145 0.02 -5.80 -13.82
CA LEU A 145 0.55 -6.89 -12.99
C LEU A 145 1.38 -6.42 -11.79
N GLY A 146 1.94 -5.21 -11.86
CA GLY A 146 2.77 -4.62 -10.81
C GLY A 146 3.91 -5.50 -10.31
N GLY A 147 4.33 -6.52 -11.05
CA GLY A 147 5.29 -7.55 -10.63
C GLY A 147 6.53 -7.61 -11.51
N ASN A 148 7.36 -8.63 -11.33
CA ASN A 148 8.67 -8.80 -11.99
C ASN A 148 8.58 -9.18 -13.49
N MET A 149 7.54 -8.73 -14.19
CA MET A 149 7.44 -8.85 -15.64
C MET A 149 8.07 -7.59 -16.25
N GLU A 150 9.15 -7.78 -16.99
CA GLU A 150 9.92 -6.70 -17.59
C GLU A 150 9.04 -5.75 -18.42
N LYS A 151 9.39 -4.46 -18.37
CA LYS A 151 8.74 -3.40 -19.14
C LYS A 151 8.48 -3.88 -20.57
N GLY A 152 7.22 -3.83 -20.99
CA GLY A 152 6.99 -3.29 -22.33
C GLY A 152 7.41 -1.83 -22.23
N GLY A 153 8.48 -1.45 -22.94
CA GLY A 153 8.93 -0.06 -22.94
C GLY A 153 7.96 0.83 -23.69
N GLU A 154 8.26 2.14 -23.73
CA GLU A 154 7.59 3.09 -24.63
C GLU A 154 7.72 2.71 -26.13
N ASP A 155 8.65 1.79 -26.45
CA ASP A 155 8.87 1.17 -27.76
C ASP A 155 8.35 -0.29 -27.88
N ALA A 156 7.63 -0.83 -26.88
CA ALA A 156 7.09 -2.19 -26.99
C ALA A 156 6.09 -2.27 -28.14
N GLU A 157 6.38 -3.11 -29.13
CA GLU A 157 5.42 -3.32 -30.20
C GLU A 157 4.12 -3.88 -29.61
N LYS A 158 2.95 -3.42 -30.08
CA LYS A 158 1.64 -3.93 -29.63
C LYS A 158 1.55 -5.46 -29.63
N SER A 159 2.31 -6.12 -30.52
CA SER A 159 2.54 -7.56 -30.58
C SER A 159 2.93 -8.14 -29.22
N GLU A 160 3.89 -7.53 -28.52
CA GLU A 160 4.45 -7.99 -27.26
C GLU A 160 3.46 -7.81 -26.10
N GLU A 161 2.72 -6.69 -26.07
CA GLU A 161 1.68 -6.47 -25.05
C GLU A 161 0.49 -7.42 -25.24
N LEU A 162 0.04 -7.63 -26.49
CA LEU A 162 -0.97 -8.64 -26.80
C LEU A 162 -0.48 -10.06 -26.48
N GLU A 163 0.81 -10.35 -26.66
CA GLU A 163 1.39 -11.63 -26.22
C GLU A 163 1.35 -11.79 -24.69
N LYS A 164 1.63 -10.73 -23.92
CA LYS A 164 1.46 -10.73 -22.45
C LYS A 164 0.01 -11.00 -22.03
N VAL A 165 -0.97 -10.31 -22.64
CA VAL A 165 -2.41 -10.56 -22.39
C VAL A 165 -2.78 -12.02 -22.67
N ASN A 166 -2.33 -12.58 -23.81
CA ASN A 166 -2.63 -13.97 -24.16
C ASN A 166 -1.95 -14.99 -23.23
N ASN A 167 -0.71 -14.73 -22.79
CA ASN A 167 -0.02 -15.56 -21.80
C ASN A 167 -0.74 -15.55 -20.43
N LEU A 168 -1.42 -14.46 -20.06
CA LEU A 168 -2.24 -14.41 -18.83
C LEU A 168 -3.55 -15.18 -19.00
N ARG A 169 -4.24 -15.06 -20.15
CA ARG A 169 -5.41 -15.91 -20.47
C ARG A 169 -5.07 -17.41 -20.41
N GLN A 170 -3.89 -17.79 -20.90
CA GLN A 170 -3.39 -19.16 -20.78
C GLN A 170 -3.18 -19.54 -19.32
N GLN A 171 -2.52 -18.70 -18.50
CA GLN A 171 -2.32 -18.97 -17.07
C GLN A 171 -3.63 -19.08 -16.28
N ILE A 172 -4.64 -18.24 -16.56
CA ILE A 172 -5.99 -18.39 -15.98
C ILE A 172 -6.53 -19.79 -16.32
N THR A 173 -6.50 -20.17 -17.60
CA THR A 173 -6.97 -21.47 -18.08
C THR A 173 -6.22 -22.65 -17.44
N GLU A 174 -4.90 -22.56 -17.29
CA GLU A 174 -4.05 -23.59 -16.69
C GLU A 174 -4.22 -23.69 -15.17
N SER A 175 -4.50 -22.56 -14.48
CA SER A 175 -4.79 -22.54 -13.04
C SER A 175 -6.12 -23.22 -12.70
N GLY A 176 -7.06 -23.29 -13.66
CA GLY A 176 -8.42 -23.77 -13.44
C GLY A 176 -9.30 -22.82 -12.60
N LYS A 177 -8.80 -21.62 -12.25
CA LYS A 177 -9.58 -20.52 -11.67
C LYS A 177 -10.19 -19.65 -12.78
N ASP A 178 -11.08 -18.74 -12.39
CA ASP A 178 -11.63 -17.68 -13.24
C ASP A 178 -10.72 -16.42 -13.30
N HIS A 179 -9.73 -16.33 -12.41
CA HIS A 179 -8.77 -15.22 -12.32
C HIS A 179 -7.42 -15.67 -11.76
N LEU A 180 -6.38 -14.85 -11.96
CA LEU A 180 -5.13 -14.88 -11.21
C LEU A 180 -5.18 -13.81 -10.10
N SER A 181 -4.58 -14.09 -8.95
CA SER A 181 -4.44 -13.15 -7.84
C SER A 181 -2.97 -12.85 -7.57
N PHE A 182 -2.62 -11.57 -7.56
CA PHE A 182 -1.29 -11.09 -7.18
C PHE A 182 -1.40 -10.28 -5.89
N PHE A 183 -0.62 -10.61 -4.88
CA PHE A 183 -0.72 -9.99 -3.57
C PHE A 183 0.44 -9.03 -3.28
N SER A 184 0.14 -7.93 -2.60
CA SER A 184 1.13 -6.95 -2.13
C SER A 184 0.74 -6.36 -0.78
N VAL A 185 1.62 -5.53 -0.24
CA VAL A 185 1.38 -4.81 1.01
C VAL A 185 1.52 -3.31 0.78
N LEU A 186 0.42 -2.59 1.00
CA LEU A 186 0.38 -1.13 1.05
C LEU A 186 0.96 -0.69 2.40
N CYS A 187 2.21 -0.23 2.39
CA CYS A 187 2.97 0.20 3.56
C CYS A 187 2.39 1.49 4.13
N THR A 188 2.01 1.45 5.40
CA THR A 188 1.58 2.61 6.19
C THR A 188 2.71 3.12 7.09
N GLU A 189 3.64 2.24 7.49
CA GLU A 189 4.78 2.57 8.33
C GLU A 189 5.92 1.56 8.12
N TYR A 190 7.17 2.00 8.17
CA TYR A 190 8.32 1.11 8.21
C TYR A 190 9.45 1.66 9.08
N GLU A 191 10.24 0.77 9.67
CA GLU A 191 11.46 1.11 10.42
C GLU A 191 12.64 0.23 9.99
N VAL A 192 13.85 0.79 10.03
CA VAL A 192 15.09 0.01 9.87
C VAL A 192 15.39 -0.70 11.17
N VAL A 193 15.68 -2.00 11.09
CA VAL A 193 16.06 -2.83 12.24
C VAL A 193 17.57 -3.04 12.19
N GLU A 194 18.29 -2.36 13.09
CA GLU A 194 19.73 -2.57 13.25
C GLU A 194 19.98 -4.05 13.62
N THR A 195 20.87 -4.69 12.86
CA THR A 195 21.31 -6.06 13.14
C THR A 195 22.61 -5.96 13.92
N ASP A 196 22.54 -6.12 15.24
CA ASP A 196 23.70 -6.08 16.12
C ASP A 196 24.74 -7.16 15.73
N GLU A 197 25.81 -6.77 15.01
CA GLU A 197 26.98 -7.63 14.73
C GLU A 197 27.85 -7.86 15.98
N SER A 198 27.24 -7.99 17.17
CA SER A 198 27.92 -8.04 18.47
C SER A 198 28.00 -9.42 19.10
N GLU A 199 28.05 -10.50 18.31
CA GLU A 199 28.48 -11.84 18.76
C GLU A 199 29.55 -12.47 17.84
N SER A 200 30.62 -11.73 17.57
CA SER A 200 31.93 -12.34 17.25
C SER A 200 32.74 -12.55 18.54
N VAL A 201 32.21 -13.38 19.44
CA VAL A 201 32.91 -13.81 20.65
C VAL A 201 34.01 -14.81 20.28
N GLN A 202 35.24 -14.28 20.23
CA GLN A 202 36.52 -14.90 20.61
C GLN A 202 36.58 -16.45 20.72
N GLU A 203 37.39 -17.06 19.84
CA GLU A 203 38.30 -18.17 20.21
C GLU A 203 39.63 -18.04 19.44
#